data_AF-A0A930MDU5-F1
#
_entry.id   AF-A0A930MDU5-F1
#
_cell.length_a   1.000
_cell.length_b   1.000
_cell.length_c   1.000
_cell.angle_alpha   90.00
_cell.angle_beta   90.00
_cell.angle_gamma   90.00
#
_symmetry.space_group_name_H-M   'P 1'
#
loop_
_entity.id
_entity.type
_entity.pdbx_description
1 polymer ?
#
loop_
_entity_poly.entity_id
_entity_poly.type
_entity_poly.pdbx_seq_one_letter_code
_entity_poly.pdbx_strand_id
1 'polypeptide(L)' 'VTDETAAALAGEAEEDFVVRLGARKDVRSIAAHLYEALRAFDEKKVDFILGEALDESGLGLAIMNRLKKAAGYRIRRF' A
#
# COMPACT_ATOMS: atom_id res chain seq x y z
N VAL A 1 -3.48 -0.83 -1.85
CA VAL A 1 -4.24 0.43 -1.64
C VAL A 1 -5.40 0.19 -0.68
N THR A 2 -6.02 1.24 -0.13
CA THR A 2 -7.25 1.08 0.67
C THR A 2 -8.43 0.61 -0.17
N ASP A 3 -9.49 0.14 0.47
CA ASP A 3 -10.72 -0.29 -0.21
C ASP A 3 -11.35 0.82 -1.06
N GLU A 4 -11.31 2.05 -0.55
CA GLU A 4 -11.83 3.23 -1.21
C GLU A 4 -11.03 3.56 -2.48
N THR A 5 -9.70 3.50 -2.38
CA THR A 5 -8.82 3.74 -3.53
C THR A 5 -8.88 2.60 -4.55
N ALA A 6 -9.01 1.35 -4.10
CA ALA A 6 -9.22 0.21 -5.00
C ALA A 6 -10.51 0.37 -5.82
N ALA A 7 -11.60 0.83 -5.20
CA ALA A 7 -12.85 1.12 -5.89
C ALA A 7 -12.71 2.26 -6.91
N ALA A 8 -11.90 3.29 -6.60
CA ALA A 8 -11.63 4.39 -7.52
C ALA A 8 -10.76 3.98 -8.73
N LEU A 9 -9.89 2.97 -8.56
CA LEU A 9 -9.04 2.44 -9.62
C LEU A 9 -9.72 1.34 -10.45
N ALA A 10 -10.97 0.99 -10.13
CA ALA A 10 -11.69 -0.08 -10.82
C ALA A 10 -11.84 0.25 -12.32
N GLY A 11 -11.27 -0.60 -13.17
CA GLY A 11 -11.27 -0.41 -14.63
C GLY A 11 -10.08 0.38 -15.20
N GLU A 12 -9.23 0.96 -14.34
CA GLU A 12 -8.00 1.66 -14.76
C GLU A 12 -6.72 0.85 -14.47
N ALA A 13 -6.78 -0.07 -13.50
CA ALA A 13 -5.68 -0.96 -13.13
C ALA A 13 -6.04 -2.43 -13.36
N GLU A 14 -5.05 -3.24 -13.69
CA GLU A 14 -5.19 -4.69 -13.82
C GLU A 14 -5.37 -5.31 -12.43
N GLU A 15 -6.52 -5.96 -12.18
CA GLU A 15 -6.92 -6.41 -10.85
C GLU A 15 -5.91 -7.39 -10.21
N ASP A 16 -5.20 -8.18 -11.01
CA ASP A 16 -4.17 -9.12 -10.55
C ASP A 16 -2.98 -8.45 -9.84
N PHE A 17 -2.82 -7.13 -10.04
CA PHE A 17 -1.79 -6.31 -9.41
C PHE A 17 -2.34 -5.35 -8.34
N VAL A 18 -3.66 -5.32 -8.11
CA VAL A 18 -4.28 -4.48 -7.08
C VAL A 18 -4.45 -5.26 -5.79
N VAL A 19 -3.62 -4.95 -4.78
CA VAL A 19 -3.79 -5.52 -3.44
C VAL A 19 -4.58 -4.57 -2.54
N ARG A 20 -5.71 -5.05 -2.03
CA ARG A 20 -6.56 -4.33 -1.07
C ARG A 20 -6.03 -4.56 0.34
N LEU A 21 -5.71 -3.46 1.03
CA LEU A 21 -5.16 -3.50 2.38
C LEU A 21 -6.27 -3.43 3.45
N GLY A 22 -7.48 -3.03 3.06
CA GLY A 22 -8.62 -2.81 3.95
C GLY A 22 -9.12 -1.37 3.90
N ALA A 23 -10.17 -1.08 4.66
CA ALA A 23 -10.82 0.22 4.69
C ALA A 23 -9.90 1.28 5.31
N ARG A 24 -9.92 2.51 4.78
CA ARG A 24 -9.08 3.63 5.27
C ARG A 24 -9.21 3.89 6.78
N LYS A 25 -10.40 3.66 7.34
CA LYS A 25 -10.68 3.80 8.78
C LYS A 25 -10.08 2.69 9.66
N ASP A 26 -9.66 1.56 9.08
CA ASP A 26 -9.10 0.42 9.80
C ASP A 26 -7.60 0.27 9.54
N VAL A 27 -6.84 1.16 10.17
CA VAL A 27 -5.37 1.21 10.05
C VAL A 27 -4.69 -0.08 10.52
N ARG A 28 -5.32 -0.86 11.40
CA ARG A 28 -4.76 -2.13 11.89
C ARG A 28 -4.81 -3.20 10.81
N SER A 29 -5.95 -3.34 10.14
CA SER A 29 -6.09 -4.24 8.99
C SER A 29 -5.13 -3.83 7.86
N ILE A 30 -5.00 -2.53 7.60
CA ILE A 30 -4.02 -2.01 6.63
C ILE A 30 -2.60 -2.42 7.00
N ALA A 31 -2.21 -2.30 8.27
CA ALA A 31 -0.88 -2.69 8.72
C ALA A 31 -0.61 -4.18 8.49
N ALA A 32 -1.58 -5.04 8.84
CA ALA A 32 -1.45 -6.49 8.72
C ALA A 32 -1.28 -6.92 7.26
N HIS A 33 -2.20 -6.49 6.39
CA HIS A 33 -2.17 -6.88 4.98
C HIS A 33 -1.01 -6.24 4.20
N LEU A 34 -0.52 -5.07 4.62
CA LEU A 34 0.59 -4.42 3.91
C LEU A 34 1.86 -5.26 3.93
N TYR A 35 2.20 -5.87 5.08
CA TYR A 35 3.38 -6.71 5.17
C TYR A 35 3.27 -7.98 4.32
N GLU A 36 2.08 -8.58 4.27
CA GLU A 36 1.79 -9.72 3.40
C GLU A 36 1.89 -9.33 1.92
N ALA A 37 1.33 -8.17 1.55
CA ALA A 37 1.38 -7.65 0.19
C ALA A 37 2.81 -7.41 -0.29
N LEU A 38 3.65 -6.78 0.54
CA LEU A 38 5.06 -6.53 0.21
C LEU A 38 5.81 -7.85 -0.05
N ARG A 39 5.59 -8.88 0.77
CA ARG A 39 6.20 -10.21 0.57
C ARG A 39 5.72 -10.88 -0.71
N ALA A 40 4.42 -10.80 -1.00
CA ALA A 40 3.87 -11.34 -2.24
C ALA A 40 4.46 -10.64 -3.48
N PHE A 41 4.73 -9.34 -3.39
CA PHE A 41 5.39 -8.59 -4.47
C PHE A 41 6.88 -8.95 -4.64
N ASP A 42 7.59 -9.22 -3.54
CA ASP A 42 8.97 -9.74 -3.60
C ASP A 42 9.01 -11.08 -4.36
N GLU A 43 8.05 -11.98 -4.14
CA GLU A 43 7.94 -13.26 -4.83
C GLU A 43 7.57 -13.10 -6.31
N LYS A 44 6.67 -12.17 -6.63
CA LYS A 44 6.24 -11.86 -8.00
C LYS A 44 7.31 -11.13 -8.83
N LYS A 45 8.41 -10.67 -8.23
CA LYS A 45 9.50 -9.92 -8.89
C LYS A 45 9.00 -8.71 -9.70
N VAL A 46 8.08 -7.94 -9.12
CA VAL A 46 7.55 -6.73 -9.77
C VAL A 46 8.64 -5.65 -9.90
N ASP A 47 8.60 -4.86 -10.97
CA ASP A 47 9.57 -3.78 -11.18
C ASP A 47 9.31 -2.58 -10.26
N PHE A 48 8.03 -2.27 -10.01
CA PHE A 48 7.60 -1.13 -9.21
C PHE A 48 6.34 -1.47 -8.40
N ILE A 49 6.26 -0.93 -7.19
CA ILE A 49 5.06 -0.99 -6.34
C ILE A 49 4.52 0.43 -6.19
N LEU A 50 3.24 0.61 -6.49
CA LEU A 50 2.52 1.85 -6.22
C LEU A 50 1.68 1.67 -4.96
N GLY A 51 1.90 2.55 -3.98
CA GLY A 51 1.20 2.54 -2.70
C GLY A 51 0.47 3.86 -2.46
N GLU A 52 -0.70 3.77 -1.85
CA GLU A 52 -1.41 4.93 -1.32
C GLU A 52 -0.69 5.44 -0.06
N ALA A 53 -0.53 6.76 0.05
CA ALA A 53 -0.07 7.38 1.29
C ALA A 53 -1.20 7.34 2.34
N LEU A 54 -0.86 6.87 3.54
CA LEU A 54 -1.78 6.84 4.67
C LEU A 54 -1.62 8.10 5.53
N ASP A 55 -2.64 8.40 6.33
CA ASP A 55 -2.54 9.43 7.35
C ASP A 55 -1.36 9.15 8.31
N GLU A 56 -0.54 10.16 8.56
CA GLU A 56 0.69 10.03 9.36
C GLU A 56 0.43 10.31 10.85
N SER A 57 -0.70 9.82 11.37
CA SER A 57 -1.02 9.83 12.81
C SER A 57 -0.97 8.41 13.40
N GLY A 58 -0.57 8.31 14.67
CA GLY A 58 -0.55 7.06 15.43
C GLY A 58 0.13 5.89 14.69
N LEU A 59 -0.64 4.84 14.41
CA LEU A 59 -0.15 3.65 13.71
C LEU A 59 0.20 3.93 12.24
N GLY A 60 -0.52 4.84 11.58
CA GLY A 60 -0.27 5.21 10.19
C GLY A 60 1.11 5.84 9.99
N LEU A 61 1.57 6.65 10.94
CA LEU A 61 2.95 7.16 10.96
C LEU A 61 3.98 6.03 10.99
N ALA A 62 3.76 5.02 11.84
CA ALA A 62 4.68 3.89 11.96
C ALA A 62 4.72 3.08 10.66
N ILE A 63 3.56 2.84 10.03
CA ILE A 63 3.46 2.16 8.73
C ILE A 63 4.20 2.95 7.65
N MET A 64 3.90 4.24 7.52
CA MET A 64 4.53 5.09 6.51
C MET A 64 6.05 5.17 6.70
N ASN A 65 6.54 5.22 7.93
CA ASN A 65 7.98 5.16 8.19
C ASN A 65 8.63 3.88 7.64
N ARG A 66 7.94 2.73 7.72
CA ARG A 66 8.43 1.46 7.17
C ARG A 66 8.37 1.45 5.64
N LEU A 67 7.30 1.96 5.06
CA LEU A 67 7.18 2.08 3.59
C LEU A 67 8.24 3.01 3.00
N LYS A 68 8.46 4.17 3.61
CA LYS A 68 9.49 5.12 3.17
C LYS A 68 10.88 4.47 3.18
N LYS A 69 11.17 3.65 4.21
CA LYS A 69 12.42 2.87 4.29
C LYS A 69 12.50 1.80 3.21
N ALA A 70 11.43 1.03 2.99
CA ALA A 70 11.38 0.00 1.94
C ALA A 70 11.59 0.59 0.55
N ALA A 71 11.04 1.78 0.30
CA ALA A 71 11.23 2.53 -0.95
C ALA A 71 12.64 3.15 -1.09
N GLY A 72 13.56 2.94 -0.14
CA GLY A 72 14.85 3.63 -0.12
C GLY A 72 14.70 5.15 -0.13
N TYR A 73 13.60 5.67 0.46
CA TYR A 73 13.19 7.06 0.44
C TYR A 73 12.94 7.66 -0.96
N ARG A 74 12.79 6.82 -2.01
CA ARG A 74 12.44 7.24 -3.37
C ARG A 74 10.93 7.44 -3.54
N ILE A 75 10.41 8.48 -2.90
CA ILE A 75 8.97 8.79 -2.92
C ILE A 75 8.70 9.79 -4.04
N ARG A 76 7.75 9.48 -4.93
CA ARG A 76 7.25 10.42 -5.94
C ARG A 76 5.80 10.78 -5.64
N ARG A 77 5.48 12.06 -5.75
CA ARG A 77 4.10 12.56 -5.69
C ARG A 77 3.66 12.81 -7.13
N PHE A 78 2.58 12.17 -7.53
CA PHE A 78 1.92 12.36 -8.81
C PHE A 78 0.63 13.14 -8.59
#